data_AF-A0A7C7KXK3-F1
#
_entry.id   AF-A0A7C7KXK3-F1
#
_cell.length_a   1.000
_cell.length_b   1.000
_cell.length_c   1.000
_cell.angle_alpha   90.00
_cell.angle_beta   90.00
_cell.angle_gamma   90.00
#
_symmetry.space_group_name_H-M   'P 1'
#
loop_
_entity.id
_entity.type
_entity.pdbx_description
1 polymer ?
#
loop_
_entity_poly.entity_id
_entity_poly.type
_entity_poly.pdbx_seq_one_letter_code
_entity_poly.pdbx_strand_id
1 'polypeptide(L)'
;RYANASQRLSELDAEARACDEEWQTAEARVHQLDEEIARYEADLEDQRVQHIEAMRRVANLRNQLIDYQQADATLRARLEDLHREHGEAVAQLHDAERQLANLDSQLQEAHQRQNDIHARMRAERQTAARCEEMCERLRHQVSSMRELLSGLKARLNALEESEASLHGVREGPRNVLLAARNGELRGRYQLVAHVLQVPAEYEMAISIALGGALEYIVTDTTDEAQLAIEHLKRTQGGRATFLTLDFLRPRQRQGILFANQSKSNSQSSDGIIGWANELVGVSANYEKVRDYLLSNVLVVENLDIATALGKQLPSGLRIVTLEGDLVIPGGAISGGRQARAQHSLLARRREIEELRGRIREIEGRIQRAEREL
;
A
#
# COMPACT_ATOMS: atom_id res chain seq x y z
N ARG A 1 -140.85 131.69 15.90
CA ARG A 1 -140.42 130.74 14.85
C ARG A 1 -138.90 130.67 14.62
N TYR A 2 -138.06 131.53 15.23
CA TYR A 2 -136.59 131.44 15.12
C TYR A 2 -135.90 130.60 16.21
N ALA A 3 -136.55 130.31 17.35
CA ALA A 3 -135.96 129.50 18.44
C ALA A 3 -135.76 128.01 18.08
N ASN A 4 -136.58 127.45 17.18
CA ASN A 4 -136.50 126.04 16.77
C ASN A 4 -135.40 125.74 15.73
N ALA A 5 -134.86 126.77 15.06
CA ALA A 5 -133.79 126.60 14.06
C ALA A 5 -132.40 126.58 14.71
N SER A 6 -132.20 127.35 15.79
CA SER A 6 -130.92 127.39 16.52
C SER A 6 -130.61 126.10 17.28
N GLN A 7 -131.65 125.41 17.77
CA GLN A 7 -131.49 124.17 18.54
C GLN A 7 -131.13 122.98 17.62
N ARG A 8 -131.72 122.94 16.42
CA ARG A 8 -131.46 121.89 15.41
C ARG A 8 -130.09 122.01 14.76
N LEU A 9 -129.54 123.23 14.67
CA LEU A 9 -128.18 123.48 14.19
C LEU A 9 -127.13 123.04 15.23
N SER A 10 -127.41 123.25 16.52
CA SER A 10 -126.58 122.76 17.62
C SER A 10 -126.55 121.24 17.73
N GLU A 11 -127.67 120.55 17.44
CA GLU A 11 -127.73 119.09 17.43
C GLU A 11 -126.96 118.50 16.23
N LEU A 12 -127.09 119.09 15.03
CA LEU A 12 -126.33 118.68 13.85
C LEU A 12 -124.82 118.95 13.99
N ASP A 13 -124.41 120.05 14.62
CA ASP A 13 -123.00 120.32 14.91
C ASP A 13 -122.44 119.35 15.97
N ALA A 14 -123.25 118.91 16.92
CA ALA A 14 -122.86 117.91 17.90
C ALA A 14 -122.74 116.51 17.27
N GLU A 15 -123.67 116.12 16.39
CA GLU A 15 -123.59 114.88 15.61
C GLU A 15 -122.40 114.90 14.64
N ALA A 16 -122.13 116.03 13.99
CA ALA A 16 -120.97 116.19 13.12
C ALA A 16 -119.65 116.03 13.91
N ARG A 17 -119.53 116.65 15.09
CA ARG A 17 -118.34 116.49 15.95
C ARG A 17 -118.18 115.06 16.48
N ALA A 18 -119.28 114.41 16.88
CA ALA A 18 -119.23 113.02 17.31
C ALA A 18 -118.78 112.08 16.18
N CYS A 19 -119.28 112.30 14.96
CA CYS A 19 -118.87 111.55 13.78
C CYS A 19 -117.40 111.84 13.39
N ASP A 20 -116.93 113.08 13.58
CA ASP A 20 -115.54 113.48 13.34
C ASP A 20 -114.58 112.86 14.38
N GLU A 21 -114.98 112.78 15.65
CA GLU A 21 -114.26 112.07 16.71
C GLU A 21 -114.24 110.54 16.46
N GLU A 22 -115.37 109.95 16.03
CA GLU A 22 -115.44 108.55 15.61
C GLU A 22 -114.56 108.27 14.38
N TRP A 23 -114.51 109.19 13.43
CA TRP A 23 -113.65 109.09 12.26
C TRP A 23 -112.17 109.20 12.63
N GLN A 24 -111.78 110.18 13.46
CA GLN A 24 -110.41 110.33 13.95
C GLN A 24 -109.95 109.12 14.79
N THR A 25 -110.83 108.54 15.60
CA THR A 25 -110.52 107.35 16.39
C THR A 25 -110.40 106.10 15.51
N ALA A 26 -111.24 105.95 14.49
CA ALA A 26 -111.12 104.89 13.50
C ALA A 26 -109.87 105.05 12.63
N GLU A 27 -109.53 106.27 12.21
CA GLU A 27 -108.32 106.60 11.46
C GLU A 27 -107.05 106.27 12.27
N ALA A 28 -107.02 106.64 13.56
CA ALA A 28 -105.93 106.27 14.46
C ALA A 28 -105.82 104.75 14.65
N ARG A 29 -106.96 104.02 14.69
CA ARG A 29 -106.99 102.55 14.78
C ARG A 29 -106.44 101.90 13.52
N VAL A 30 -106.80 102.42 12.35
CA VAL A 30 -106.26 101.96 11.06
C VAL A 30 -104.76 102.20 11.01
N HIS A 31 -104.29 103.38 11.41
CA HIS A 31 -102.86 103.70 11.44
C HIS A 31 -102.08 102.81 12.43
N GLN A 32 -102.65 102.47 13.58
CA GLN A 32 -102.06 101.50 14.52
C GLN A 32 -101.99 100.09 13.93
N LEU A 33 -103.07 99.63 13.28
CA LEU A 33 -103.09 98.31 12.64
C LEU A 33 -102.12 98.25 11.45
N ASP A 34 -101.97 99.31 10.68
CA ASP A 34 -100.99 99.41 9.60
C ASP A 34 -99.55 99.35 10.15
N GLU A 35 -99.27 100.00 11.29
CA GLU A 35 -97.98 99.87 11.97
C GLU A 35 -97.72 98.45 12.50
N GLU A 36 -98.74 97.78 13.05
CA GLU A 36 -98.64 96.39 13.50
C GLU A 36 -98.43 95.43 12.33
N ILE A 37 -99.17 95.60 11.24
CA ILE A 37 -99.01 94.82 10.00
C ILE A 37 -97.58 95.01 9.46
N ALA A 38 -97.10 96.26 9.36
CA ALA A 38 -95.74 96.53 8.90
C ALA A 38 -94.66 95.88 9.79
N ARG A 39 -94.87 95.82 11.11
CA ARG A 39 -93.97 95.11 12.04
C ARG A 39 -94.00 93.59 11.81
N TYR A 40 -95.20 93.00 11.73
CA TYR A 40 -95.33 91.56 11.48
C TYR A 40 -94.81 91.14 10.11
N GLU A 41 -94.98 91.98 9.09
CA GLU A 41 -94.39 91.76 7.75
C GLU A 41 -92.86 91.80 7.81
N ALA A 42 -92.27 92.75 8.55
CA ALA A 42 -90.83 92.82 8.75
C ALA A 42 -90.28 91.60 9.52
N ASP A 43 -90.94 91.20 10.61
CA ASP A 43 -90.54 90.03 11.40
C ASP A 43 -90.68 88.72 10.60
N LEU A 44 -91.74 88.58 9.80
CA LEU A 44 -91.94 87.43 8.92
C LEU A 44 -90.83 87.37 7.85
N GLU A 45 -90.44 88.50 7.29
CA GLU A 45 -89.38 88.56 6.31
C GLU A 45 -88.01 88.22 6.93
N ASP A 46 -87.73 88.71 8.15
CA ASP A 46 -86.52 88.32 8.89
C ASP A 46 -86.51 86.82 9.20
N GLN A 47 -87.61 86.24 9.68
CA GLN A 47 -87.70 84.80 9.91
C GLN A 47 -87.57 83.97 8.63
N ARG A 48 -88.09 84.45 7.50
CA ARG A 48 -87.89 83.80 6.18
C ARG A 48 -86.42 83.81 5.79
N VAL A 49 -85.73 84.93 5.96
CA VAL A 49 -84.29 85.05 5.69
C VAL A 49 -83.51 84.08 6.58
N GLN A 50 -83.78 84.05 7.89
CA GLN A 50 -83.14 83.13 8.83
C GLN A 50 -83.42 81.65 8.50
N HIS A 51 -84.64 81.31 8.08
CA HIS A 51 -85.00 79.95 7.67
C HIS A 51 -84.25 79.53 6.40
N ILE A 52 -84.16 80.41 5.40
CA ILE A 52 -83.40 80.17 4.17
C ILE A 52 -81.91 79.97 4.50
N GLU A 53 -81.34 80.78 5.40
CA GLU A 53 -79.95 80.61 5.85
C GLU A 53 -79.73 79.28 6.59
N ALA A 54 -80.63 78.91 7.51
CA ALA A 54 -80.55 77.63 8.22
C ALA A 54 -80.67 76.44 7.25
N MET A 55 -81.58 76.51 6.28
CA MET A 55 -81.73 75.51 5.21
C MET A 55 -80.48 75.41 4.35
N ARG A 56 -79.84 76.54 3.99
CA ARG A 56 -78.54 76.54 3.30
C ARG A 56 -77.45 75.89 4.15
N ARG A 57 -77.38 76.16 5.45
CA ARG A 57 -76.40 75.51 6.36
C ARG A 57 -76.63 74.01 6.46
N VAL A 58 -77.89 73.55 6.58
CA VAL A 58 -78.23 72.12 6.59
C VAL A 58 -77.88 71.45 5.27
N ALA A 59 -78.17 72.09 4.13
CA ALA A 59 -77.79 71.58 2.82
C ALA A 59 -76.27 71.47 2.67
N ASN A 60 -75.51 72.49 3.09
CA ASN A 60 -74.05 72.48 3.06
C ASN A 60 -73.48 71.36 3.96
N LEU A 61 -73.97 71.21 5.20
CA LEU A 61 -73.53 70.15 6.11
C LEU A 61 -73.88 68.75 5.58
N ARG A 62 -75.04 68.59 4.92
CA ARG A 62 -75.41 67.32 4.26
C ARG A 62 -74.48 66.99 3.10
N ASN A 63 -74.15 67.96 2.26
CA ASN A 63 -73.20 67.75 1.16
C ASN A 63 -71.82 67.38 1.72
N GLN A 64 -71.33 68.11 2.74
CA GLN A 64 -70.08 67.76 3.42
C GLN A 64 -70.11 66.35 4.02
N LEU A 65 -71.22 65.94 4.65
CA LEU A 65 -71.36 64.58 5.18
C LEU A 65 -71.29 63.53 4.07
N ILE A 66 -71.94 63.77 2.92
CA ILE A 66 -71.87 62.88 1.75
C ILE A 66 -70.43 62.79 1.25
N ASP A 67 -69.73 63.93 1.11
CA ASP A 67 -68.33 63.97 0.68
C ASP A 67 -67.43 63.17 1.64
N TYR A 68 -67.61 63.35 2.96
CA TYR A 68 -66.87 62.60 3.97
C TYR A 68 -67.20 61.10 3.98
N GLN A 69 -68.46 60.71 3.74
CA GLN A 69 -68.86 59.31 3.63
C GLN A 69 -68.25 58.64 2.39
N GLN A 70 -68.17 59.36 1.26
CA GLN A 70 -67.50 58.86 0.06
C GLN A 70 -65.98 58.75 0.29
N ALA A 71 -65.37 59.73 0.96
CA ALA A 71 -63.97 59.67 1.35
C ALA A 71 -63.68 58.49 2.30
N ASP A 72 -64.53 58.24 3.30
CA ASP A 72 -64.38 57.10 4.22
C ASP A 72 -64.52 55.76 3.47
N ALA A 73 -65.52 55.61 2.59
CA ALA A 73 -65.70 54.40 1.80
C ALA A 73 -64.50 54.11 0.87
N THR A 74 -63.95 55.15 0.23
CA THR A 74 -62.77 55.00 -0.64
C THR A 74 -61.49 54.69 0.16
N LEU A 75 -61.31 55.30 1.33
CA LEU A 75 -60.20 55.00 2.23
C LEU A 75 -60.28 53.57 2.79
N ARG A 76 -61.48 53.08 3.14
CA ARG A 76 -61.68 51.70 3.59
C ARG A 76 -61.35 50.68 2.50
N ALA A 77 -61.86 50.88 1.28
CA ALA A 77 -61.52 50.02 0.15
C ALA A 77 -60.00 49.98 -0.09
N ARG A 78 -59.34 51.14 -0.03
CA ARG A 78 -57.89 51.23 -0.17
C ARG A 78 -57.12 50.54 0.96
N LEU A 79 -57.62 50.59 2.21
CA LEU A 79 -57.04 49.86 3.33
C LEU A 79 -57.20 48.34 3.17
N GLU A 80 -58.35 47.87 2.69
CA GLU A 80 -58.58 46.45 2.41
C GLU A 80 -57.66 45.92 1.31
N ASP A 81 -57.50 46.66 0.22
CA ASP A 81 -56.54 46.32 -0.84
C ASP A 81 -55.10 46.30 -0.32
N LEU A 82 -54.69 47.30 0.47
CA LEU A 82 -53.35 47.35 1.04
C LEU A 82 -53.09 46.21 2.03
N HIS A 83 -54.10 45.82 2.84
CA HIS A 83 -53.99 44.65 3.71
C HIS A 83 -53.84 43.34 2.90
N ARG A 84 -54.55 43.20 1.79
CA ARG A 84 -54.43 42.04 0.90
C ARG A 84 -53.04 41.99 0.26
N GLU A 85 -52.57 43.10 -0.31
CA GLU A 85 -51.22 43.22 -0.87
C GLU A 85 -50.13 42.91 0.17
N HIS A 86 -50.30 43.42 1.40
CA HIS A 86 -49.38 43.13 2.50
C HIS A 86 -49.38 41.62 2.86
N GLY A 87 -50.56 41.00 2.96
CA GLY A 87 -50.69 39.57 3.23
C GLY A 87 -50.04 38.70 2.14
N GLU A 88 -50.24 39.05 0.87
CA GLU A 88 -49.60 38.38 -0.27
C GLU A 88 -48.07 38.53 -0.23
N ALA A 89 -47.57 39.74 0.04
CA ALA A 89 -46.14 40.00 0.15
C ALA A 89 -45.49 39.25 1.33
N VAL A 90 -46.16 39.17 2.48
CA VAL A 90 -45.69 38.40 3.65
C VAL A 90 -45.65 36.91 3.34
N ALA A 91 -46.67 36.37 2.66
CA ALA A 91 -46.68 34.97 2.25
C ALA A 91 -45.52 34.64 1.28
N GLN A 92 -45.28 35.52 0.29
CA GLN A 92 -44.15 35.38 -0.64
C GLN A 92 -42.80 35.44 0.08
N LEU A 93 -42.65 36.33 1.07
CA LEU A 93 -41.43 36.43 1.87
C LEU A 93 -41.17 35.12 2.65
N HIS A 94 -42.19 34.59 3.33
CA HIS A 94 -42.08 33.34 4.08
C HIS A 94 -41.72 32.14 3.19
N ASP A 95 -42.30 32.06 1.98
CA ASP A 95 -41.97 31.00 1.02
C ASP A 95 -40.55 31.15 0.49
N ALA A 96 -40.10 32.38 0.20
CA ALA A 96 -38.73 32.65 -0.21
C ALA A 96 -37.72 32.30 0.90
N GLU A 97 -38.01 32.62 2.16
CA GLU A 97 -37.18 32.25 3.31
C GLU A 97 -37.07 30.73 3.48
N ARG A 98 -38.18 30.00 3.32
CA ARG A 98 -38.17 28.53 3.35
C ARG A 98 -37.34 27.93 2.21
N GLN A 99 -37.48 28.48 1.00
CA GLN A 99 -36.67 28.04 -0.14
C GLN A 99 -35.19 28.31 0.09
N LEU A 100 -34.84 29.48 0.63
CA LEU A 100 -33.47 29.85 0.94
C LEU A 100 -32.85 28.93 2.01
N ALA A 101 -33.60 28.61 3.07
CA ALA A 101 -33.14 27.68 4.10
C ALA A 101 -32.91 26.26 3.55
N ASN A 102 -33.80 25.77 2.67
CA ASN A 102 -33.63 24.47 2.02
C ASN A 102 -32.40 24.46 1.08
N LEU A 103 -32.23 25.51 0.27
CA LEU A 103 -31.07 25.68 -0.61
C LEU A 103 -29.77 25.74 0.19
N ASP A 104 -29.73 26.45 1.32
CA ASP A 104 -28.54 26.50 2.18
C ASP A 104 -28.20 25.13 2.77
N SER A 105 -29.20 24.39 3.25
CA SER A 105 -29.00 23.01 3.72
C SER A 105 -28.44 22.10 2.63
N GLN A 106 -28.99 22.18 1.41
CA GLN A 106 -28.51 21.38 0.27
C GLN A 106 -27.09 21.77 -0.13
N LEU A 107 -26.74 23.06 -0.07
CA LEU A 107 -25.41 23.56 -0.37
C LEU A 107 -24.39 23.07 0.67
N GLN A 108 -24.75 23.10 1.96
CA GLN A 108 -23.91 22.55 3.02
C GLN A 108 -23.68 21.04 2.86
N GLU A 109 -24.72 20.27 2.56
CA GLU A 109 -24.59 18.83 2.27
C GLU A 109 -23.70 18.57 1.05
N ALA A 110 -23.88 19.34 -0.02
CA ALA A 110 -23.07 19.21 -1.23
C ALA A 110 -21.59 19.52 -0.95
N HIS A 111 -21.29 20.55 -0.16
CA HIS A 111 -19.93 20.86 0.27
C HIS A 111 -19.30 19.77 1.13
N GLN A 112 -20.06 19.19 2.08
CA GLN A 112 -19.57 18.06 2.88
C GLN A 112 -19.25 16.85 2.00
N ARG A 113 -20.15 16.48 1.08
CA ARG A 113 -19.92 15.38 0.12
C ARG A 113 -18.72 15.64 -0.77
N GLN A 114 -18.53 16.88 -1.23
CA GLN A 114 -17.36 17.26 -2.04
C GLN A 114 -16.06 17.07 -1.26
N ASN A 115 -16.02 17.53 0.00
CA ASN A 115 -14.85 17.38 0.87
C ASN A 115 -14.53 15.91 1.16
N ASP A 116 -15.53 15.08 1.43
CA ASP A 116 -15.36 13.65 1.64
C ASP A 116 -14.82 12.93 0.41
N ILE A 117 -15.35 13.26 -0.79
CA ILE A 117 -14.86 12.71 -2.06
C ILE A 117 -13.41 13.14 -2.30
N HIS A 118 -13.06 14.40 -2.05
CA HIS A 118 -11.68 14.88 -2.17
C HIS A 118 -10.74 14.17 -1.19
N ALA A 119 -11.16 13.94 0.05
CA ALA A 119 -10.38 13.21 1.05
C ALA A 119 -10.14 11.76 0.62
N ARG A 120 -11.19 11.07 0.17
CA ARG A 120 -11.09 9.69 -0.36
C ARG A 120 -10.19 9.61 -1.59
N MET A 121 -10.34 10.52 -2.54
CA MET A 121 -9.50 10.58 -3.73
C MET A 121 -8.02 10.81 -3.38
N ARG A 122 -7.73 11.64 -2.37
CA ARG A 122 -6.36 11.86 -1.89
C ARG A 122 -5.79 10.60 -1.23
N ALA A 123 -6.57 9.91 -0.41
CA ALA A 123 -6.15 8.66 0.22
C ALA A 123 -5.88 7.58 -0.83
N GLU A 124 -6.77 7.42 -1.82
CA GLU A 124 -6.62 6.44 -2.90
C GLU A 124 -5.40 6.73 -3.79
N ARG A 125 -5.11 8.01 -4.06
CA ARG A 125 -3.88 8.38 -4.77
C ARG A 125 -2.62 8.04 -3.97
N GLN A 126 -2.65 8.19 -2.64
CA GLN A 126 -1.51 7.83 -1.79
C GLN A 126 -1.31 6.32 -1.71
N THR A 127 -2.39 5.53 -1.65
CA THR A 127 -2.30 4.07 -1.68
C THR A 127 -1.78 3.58 -3.04
N ALA A 128 -2.31 4.12 -4.14
CA ALA A 128 -1.83 3.81 -5.48
C ALA A 128 -0.33 4.10 -5.65
N ALA A 129 0.13 5.28 -5.23
CA ALA A 129 1.55 5.66 -5.30
C ALA A 129 2.45 4.72 -4.46
N ARG A 130 2.02 4.31 -3.27
CA ARG A 130 2.75 3.34 -2.44
C ARG A 130 2.81 1.95 -3.08
N CYS A 131 1.71 1.52 -3.70
CA CYS A 131 1.65 0.25 -4.43
C CYS A 131 2.59 0.28 -5.64
N GLU A 132 2.61 1.38 -6.41
CA GLU A 132 3.54 1.57 -7.53
C GLU A 132 5.01 1.52 -7.07
N GLU A 133 5.38 2.25 -6.02
CA GLU A 133 6.74 2.23 -5.46
C GLU A 133 7.14 0.82 -5.00
N MET A 134 6.22 0.09 -4.35
CA MET A 134 6.47 -1.28 -3.93
C MET A 134 6.65 -2.23 -5.12
N CYS A 135 5.83 -2.09 -6.17
CA CYS A 135 5.95 -2.85 -7.42
C CYS A 135 7.28 -2.56 -8.11
N GLU A 136 7.72 -1.30 -8.21
CA GLU A 136 9.00 -0.93 -8.80
C GLU A 136 10.18 -1.53 -8.02
N ARG A 137 10.13 -1.46 -6.68
CA ARG A 137 11.15 -2.08 -5.83
C ARG A 137 11.22 -3.59 -6.02
N LEU A 138 10.08 -4.28 -6.06
CA LEU A 138 10.02 -5.72 -6.30
C LEU A 138 10.53 -6.08 -7.71
N ARG A 139 10.17 -5.31 -8.74
CA ARG A 139 10.71 -5.49 -10.11
C ARG A 139 12.22 -5.36 -10.15
N HIS A 140 12.78 -4.36 -9.49
CA HIS A 140 14.24 -4.19 -9.39
C HIS A 140 14.90 -5.36 -8.66
N GLN A 141 14.31 -5.82 -7.56
CA GLN A 141 14.80 -7.00 -6.84
C GLN A 141 14.78 -8.25 -7.72
N VAL A 142 13.67 -8.53 -8.42
CA VAL A 142 13.58 -9.66 -9.36
C VAL A 142 14.62 -9.55 -10.46
N SER A 143 14.80 -8.37 -11.06
CA SER A 143 15.81 -8.14 -12.10
C SER A 143 17.22 -8.45 -11.59
N SER A 144 17.60 -7.91 -10.42
CA SER A 144 18.92 -8.16 -9.83
C SER A 144 19.16 -9.64 -9.50
N MET A 145 18.13 -10.35 -9.04
CA MET A 145 18.23 -11.78 -8.77
C MET A 145 18.35 -12.60 -10.06
N ARG A 146 17.68 -12.19 -11.15
CA ARG A 146 17.81 -12.83 -12.46
C ARG A 146 19.21 -12.66 -13.06
N GLU A 147 19.81 -11.48 -12.92
CA GLU A 147 21.19 -11.24 -13.33
C GLU A 147 22.17 -12.12 -12.56
N LEU A 148 22.03 -12.19 -11.24
CA LEU A 148 22.83 -13.08 -10.39
C LEU A 148 22.64 -14.56 -10.78
N LEU A 149 21.39 -14.97 -11.00
CA LEU A 149 21.06 -16.34 -11.43
C LEU A 149 21.73 -16.68 -12.78
N SER A 150 21.70 -15.75 -13.74
CA SER A 150 22.36 -15.92 -15.03
C SER A 150 23.86 -16.11 -14.87
N GLY A 151 24.50 -15.29 -14.04
CA GLY A 151 25.94 -15.42 -13.74
C GLY A 151 26.29 -16.76 -13.08
N LEU A 152 25.49 -17.20 -12.11
CA LEU A 152 25.70 -18.50 -11.45
C LEU A 152 25.47 -19.68 -12.40
N LYS A 153 24.45 -19.62 -13.27
CA LYS A 153 24.21 -20.65 -14.30
C LYS A 153 25.34 -20.70 -15.32
N ALA A 154 25.85 -19.56 -15.78
CA ALA A 154 27.00 -19.52 -16.68
C ALA A 154 28.24 -20.13 -16.03
N ARG A 155 28.50 -19.84 -14.74
CA ARG A 155 29.60 -20.44 -13.99
C ARG A 155 29.43 -21.94 -13.81
N LEU A 156 28.22 -22.40 -13.46
CA LEU A 156 27.90 -23.82 -13.34
C LEU A 156 28.13 -24.54 -14.67
N ASN A 157 27.60 -24.01 -15.77
CA ASN A 157 27.78 -24.60 -17.10
C ASN A 157 29.25 -24.72 -17.48
N ALA A 158 30.06 -23.69 -17.21
CA ALA A 158 31.50 -23.72 -17.49
C ALA A 158 32.24 -24.79 -16.66
N LEU A 159 31.84 -24.99 -15.40
CA LEU A 159 32.41 -26.05 -14.54
C LEU A 159 31.95 -27.44 -14.97
N GLU A 160 30.67 -27.61 -15.29
CA GLU A 160 30.11 -28.87 -15.80
C GLU A 160 30.73 -29.27 -17.15
N GLU A 161 30.97 -28.31 -18.04
CA GLU A 161 31.69 -28.54 -19.30
C GLU A 161 33.17 -28.92 -19.06
N SER A 162 33.81 -28.27 -18.08
CA SER A 162 35.17 -28.63 -17.64
C SER A 162 35.24 -30.04 -17.05
N GLU A 163 34.23 -30.45 -16.27
CA GLU A 163 34.10 -31.81 -15.72
C GLU A 163 33.82 -32.84 -16.83
N ALA A 164 32.91 -32.53 -17.76
CA ALA A 164 32.54 -33.40 -18.86
C ALA A 164 33.69 -33.61 -19.88
N SER A 165 34.57 -32.63 -20.04
CA SER A 165 35.79 -32.74 -20.83
C SER A 165 36.96 -33.41 -20.07
N LEU A 166 36.75 -33.72 -18.78
CA LEU A 166 37.73 -34.28 -17.85
C LEU A 166 39.02 -33.43 -17.80
N HIS A 167 38.85 -32.11 -17.84
CA HIS A 167 39.96 -31.16 -17.89
C HIS A 167 40.83 -31.26 -16.62
N GLY A 168 42.14 -31.43 -16.77
CA GLY A 168 43.08 -31.58 -15.66
C GLY A 168 43.18 -32.98 -15.06
N VAL A 169 42.47 -33.97 -15.62
CA VAL A 169 42.70 -35.40 -15.34
C VAL A 169 43.82 -35.89 -16.27
N ARG A 170 44.75 -36.74 -15.79
CA ARG A 170 45.78 -37.32 -16.64
C ARG A 170 45.19 -38.14 -17.79
N GLU A 171 45.98 -38.26 -18.85
CA GLU A 171 45.58 -38.90 -20.11
C GLU A 171 44.99 -40.30 -19.94
N GLY A 172 45.61 -41.16 -19.11
CA GLY A 172 45.16 -42.53 -18.88
C GLY A 172 43.74 -42.61 -18.32
N PRO A 173 43.48 -42.09 -17.10
CA PRO A 173 42.13 -42.09 -16.53
C PRO A 173 41.10 -41.38 -17.41
N ARG A 174 41.49 -40.28 -18.06
CA ARG A 174 40.63 -39.54 -18.99
C ARG A 174 40.16 -40.41 -20.17
N ASN A 175 41.08 -41.11 -20.82
CA ASN A 175 40.75 -41.93 -21.99
C ASN A 175 39.86 -43.13 -21.64
N VAL A 176 40.06 -43.76 -20.48
CA VAL A 176 39.17 -44.84 -20.00
C VAL A 176 37.75 -44.33 -19.79
N LEU A 177 37.59 -43.19 -19.12
CA LEU A 177 36.26 -42.62 -18.86
C LEU A 177 35.55 -42.19 -20.15
N LEU A 178 36.29 -41.63 -21.11
CA LEU A 178 35.74 -41.30 -22.43
C LEU A 178 35.32 -42.54 -23.21
N ALA A 179 36.15 -43.58 -23.23
CA ALA A 179 35.83 -44.85 -23.89
C ALA A 179 34.61 -45.52 -23.24
N ALA A 180 34.49 -45.49 -21.91
CA ALA A 180 33.31 -45.97 -21.20
C ALA A 180 32.05 -45.14 -21.56
N ARG A 181 32.17 -43.80 -21.63
CA ARG A 181 31.06 -42.92 -22.01
C ARG A 181 30.60 -43.14 -23.46
N ASN A 182 31.52 -43.46 -24.36
CA ASN A 182 31.24 -43.75 -25.76
C ASN A 182 30.73 -45.20 -25.99
N GLY A 183 30.66 -46.02 -24.94
CA GLY A 183 30.22 -47.42 -25.02
C GLY A 183 31.27 -48.39 -25.55
N GLU A 184 32.53 -47.96 -25.68
CA GLU A 184 33.66 -48.80 -26.13
C GLU A 184 34.17 -49.72 -25.01
N LEU A 185 33.95 -49.34 -23.76
CA LEU A 185 34.23 -50.15 -22.58
C LEU A 185 32.93 -50.45 -21.83
N ARG A 186 32.75 -51.71 -21.43
CA ARG A 186 31.63 -52.15 -20.60
C ARG A 186 32.05 -52.15 -19.14
N GLY A 187 31.16 -51.71 -18.26
CA GLY A 187 31.40 -51.63 -16.82
C GLY A 187 31.20 -50.23 -16.27
N ARG A 188 31.35 -50.08 -14.95
CA ARG A 188 31.21 -48.80 -14.27
C ARG A 188 32.57 -48.28 -13.84
N TYR A 189 33.06 -47.26 -14.56
CA TYR A 189 34.34 -46.61 -14.30
C TYR A 189 34.09 -45.24 -13.65
N GLN A 190 34.59 -45.01 -12.43
CA GLN A 190 34.46 -43.72 -11.73
C GLN A 190 35.80 -43.27 -11.15
N LEU A 191 36.08 -41.97 -11.15
CA LEU A 191 37.27 -41.45 -10.45
C LEU A 191 37.06 -41.51 -8.94
N VAL A 192 38.13 -41.74 -8.18
CA VAL A 192 38.11 -41.60 -6.72
C VAL A 192 37.62 -40.21 -6.31
N ALA A 193 38.08 -39.14 -6.99
CA ALA A 193 37.60 -37.78 -6.76
C ALA A 193 36.08 -37.61 -6.95
N HIS A 194 35.44 -38.48 -7.74
CA HIS A 194 33.99 -38.48 -7.97
C HIS A 194 33.21 -39.30 -6.94
N VAL A 195 33.90 -40.14 -6.17
CA VAL A 195 33.28 -41.06 -5.22
C VAL A 195 33.33 -40.50 -3.80
N LEU A 196 34.38 -39.74 -3.47
CA LEU A 196 34.56 -39.13 -2.17
C LEU A 196 33.73 -37.84 -2.01
N GLN A 197 33.15 -37.66 -0.83
CA GLN A 197 32.46 -36.44 -0.40
C GLN A 197 33.27 -35.81 0.73
N VAL A 198 34.06 -34.79 0.41
CA VAL A 198 35.00 -34.17 1.35
C VAL A 198 34.45 -32.81 1.79
N PRO A 199 34.29 -32.55 3.10
CA PRO A 199 33.97 -31.22 3.61
C PRO A 199 35.03 -30.19 3.21
N ALA A 200 34.59 -28.95 2.98
CA ALA A 200 35.42 -27.82 2.55
C ALA A 200 36.70 -27.63 3.39
N GLU A 201 36.55 -27.78 4.71
CA GLU A 201 37.60 -27.63 5.71
C GLU A 201 38.74 -28.66 5.57
N TYR A 202 38.46 -29.84 4.99
CA TYR A 202 39.44 -30.91 4.83
C TYR A 202 39.92 -31.09 3.38
N GLU A 203 39.39 -30.34 2.41
CA GLU A 203 39.71 -30.54 0.98
C GLU A 203 41.20 -30.48 0.68
N MET A 204 41.92 -29.50 1.26
CA MET A 204 43.37 -29.36 1.07
C MET A 204 44.11 -30.58 1.63
N ALA A 205 43.82 -30.94 2.87
CA ALA A 205 44.45 -32.06 3.57
C ALA A 205 44.24 -33.38 2.81
N ILE A 206 42.99 -33.67 2.42
CA ILE A 206 42.66 -34.89 1.67
C ILE A 206 43.25 -34.89 0.27
N SER A 207 43.23 -33.74 -0.42
CA SER A 207 43.81 -33.61 -1.76
C SER A 207 45.30 -33.92 -1.75
N ILE A 208 46.03 -33.47 -0.71
CA ILE A 208 47.47 -33.70 -0.61
C ILE A 208 47.78 -35.11 -0.13
N ALA A 209 47.01 -35.64 0.82
CA ALA A 209 47.18 -37.01 1.30
C ALA A 209 46.96 -38.07 0.20
N LEU A 210 46.03 -37.80 -0.73
CA LEU A 210 45.73 -38.69 -1.86
C LEU A 210 46.58 -38.39 -3.08
N GLY A 211 46.88 -37.12 -3.37
CA GLY A 211 47.62 -36.70 -4.55
C GLY A 211 47.06 -37.34 -5.83
N GLY A 212 47.91 -38.01 -6.60
CA GLY A 212 47.51 -38.70 -7.83
C GLY A 212 46.51 -39.87 -7.63
N ALA A 213 46.26 -40.32 -6.39
CA ALA A 213 45.25 -41.33 -6.10
C ALA A 213 43.81 -40.81 -6.29
N LEU A 214 43.61 -39.48 -6.31
CA LEU A 214 42.33 -38.87 -6.67
C LEU A 214 41.88 -39.24 -8.10
N GLU A 215 42.84 -39.52 -8.98
CA GLU A 215 42.59 -39.89 -10.37
C GLU A 215 42.53 -41.42 -10.59
N TYR A 216 42.61 -42.22 -9.53
CA TYR A 216 42.43 -43.67 -9.68
C TYR A 216 40.99 -43.97 -10.10
N ILE A 217 40.82 -45.05 -10.87
CA ILE A 217 39.52 -45.45 -11.40
C ILE A 217 38.97 -46.60 -10.57
N VAL A 218 37.82 -46.39 -9.95
CA VAL A 218 37.04 -47.43 -9.28
C VAL A 218 36.26 -48.22 -10.32
N THR A 219 36.33 -49.55 -10.25
CA THR A 219 35.56 -50.50 -11.08
C THR A 219 34.92 -51.58 -10.22
N ASP A 220 33.88 -52.24 -10.70
CA ASP A 220 33.20 -53.26 -9.91
C ASP A 220 34.03 -54.55 -9.85
N THR A 221 34.64 -54.93 -10.98
CA THR A 221 35.34 -56.21 -11.13
C THR A 221 36.75 -56.05 -11.71
N THR A 222 37.56 -57.09 -11.52
CA THR A 222 38.90 -57.23 -12.08
C THR A 222 38.86 -57.28 -13.62
N ASP A 223 37.86 -57.95 -14.19
CA ASP A 223 37.71 -58.10 -15.63
C ASP A 223 37.49 -56.75 -16.32
N GLU A 224 36.68 -55.87 -15.72
CA GLU A 224 36.48 -54.50 -16.21
C GLU A 224 37.79 -53.70 -16.23
N ALA A 225 38.63 -53.85 -15.20
CA ALA A 225 39.93 -53.18 -15.14
C ALA A 225 40.90 -53.73 -16.20
N GLN A 226 40.91 -55.05 -16.43
CA GLN A 226 41.74 -55.67 -17.46
C GLN A 226 41.34 -55.19 -18.87
N LEU A 227 40.04 -55.15 -19.17
CA LEU A 227 39.52 -54.63 -20.45
C LEU A 227 39.94 -53.16 -20.68
N ALA A 228 39.86 -52.32 -19.65
CA ALA A 228 40.30 -50.93 -19.75
C ALA A 228 41.82 -50.81 -19.96
N ILE A 229 42.63 -51.66 -19.32
CA ILE A 229 44.08 -51.71 -19.52
C ILE A 229 44.43 -52.14 -20.95
N GLU A 230 43.77 -53.17 -21.48
CA GLU A 230 43.97 -53.62 -22.86
C GLU A 230 43.58 -52.53 -23.87
N HIS A 231 42.46 -51.86 -23.61
CA HIS A 231 42.04 -50.71 -24.41
C HIS A 231 43.12 -49.62 -24.42
N LEU A 232 43.63 -49.21 -23.26
CA LEU A 232 44.69 -48.20 -23.14
C LEU A 232 45.97 -48.63 -23.87
N LYS A 233 46.37 -49.91 -23.80
CA LYS A 233 47.52 -50.44 -24.54
C LYS A 233 47.31 -50.34 -26.06
N ARG A 234 46.12 -50.72 -26.53
CA ARG A 234 45.76 -50.71 -27.96
C ARG A 234 45.72 -49.29 -28.54
N THR A 235 45.20 -48.33 -27.78
CA THR A 235 45.06 -46.93 -28.22
C THR A 235 46.25 -46.06 -27.86
N GLN A 236 47.26 -46.62 -27.17
CA GLN A 236 48.37 -45.87 -26.57
C GLN A 236 47.88 -44.73 -25.65
N GLY A 237 46.70 -44.90 -25.04
CA GLY A 237 45.98 -43.85 -24.32
C GLY A 237 46.52 -43.51 -22.93
N GLY A 238 47.79 -43.82 -22.64
CA GLY A 238 48.44 -43.52 -21.37
C GLY A 238 48.32 -44.61 -20.30
N ARG A 239 48.56 -44.24 -19.03
CA ARG A 239 48.57 -45.15 -17.87
C ARG A 239 47.53 -44.74 -16.84
N ALA A 240 46.76 -45.71 -16.35
CA ALA A 240 45.78 -45.53 -15.27
C ALA A 240 46.02 -46.55 -14.15
N THR A 241 45.50 -46.25 -12.96
CA THR A 241 45.48 -47.17 -11.81
C THR A 241 44.04 -47.44 -11.45
N PHE A 242 43.72 -48.70 -11.17
CA PHE A 242 42.35 -49.15 -10.92
C PHE A 242 42.19 -49.68 -9.49
N LEU A 243 41.03 -49.41 -8.89
CA LEU A 243 40.59 -49.95 -7.60
C LEU A 243 39.33 -50.78 -7.85
N THR A 244 39.46 -52.09 -7.84
CA THR A 244 38.38 -53.03 -8.18
C THR A 244 37.65 -53.50 -6.92
N LEU A 245 36.34 -53.29 -6.83
CA LEU A 245 35.57 -53.51 -5.59
C LEU A 245 35.48 -54.99 -5.16
N ASP A 246 35.65 -55.92 -6.10
CA ASP A 246 35.65 -57.37 -5.91
C ASP A 246 36.79 -57.87 -5.03
N PHE A 247 38.01 -57.33 -5.18
CA PHE A 247 39.19 -57.73 -4.39
C PHE A 247 39.81 -56.61 -3.55
N LEU A 248 39.29 -55.38 -3.60
CA LEU A 248 39.80 -54.29 -2.77
C LEU A 248 39.68 -54.65 -1.28
N ARG A 249 40.83 -54.77 -0.60
CA ARG A 249 40.89 -55.04 0.84
C ARG A 249 41.20 -53.75 1.58
N PRO A 250 40.28 -53.22 2.40
CA PRO A 250 40.57 -52.09 3.26
C PRO A 250 41.81 -52.37 4.11
N ARG A 251 42.65 -51.35 4.30
CA ARG A 251 43.77 -51.46 5.23
C ARG A 251 43.20 -51.46 6.65
N GLN A 252 43.29 -52.60 7.33
CA GLN A 252 42.99 -52.64 8.75
C GLN A 252 44.09 -51.92 9.52
N ARG A 253 43.68 -51.04 10.44
CA ARG A 253 44.55 -50.39 11.42
C ARG A 253 45.09 -51.48 12.37
N GLN A 254 46.15 -52.17 11.98
CA GLN A 254 46.78 -53.17 12.84
C GLN A 254 47.47 -52.45 14.01
N GLY A 255 46.90 -52.55 15.20
CA GLY A 255 47.60 -52.30 16.46
C GLY A 255 47.86 -50.84 16.86
N ILE A 256 47.38 -49.84 16.11
CA ILE A 256 47.52 -48.43 16.51
C ILE A 256 46.36 -48.06 17.45
N LEU A 257 46.57 -48.31 18.75
CA LEU A 257 45.68 -47.91 19.83
C LEU A 257 45.74 -46.39 20.07
N PHE A 258 45.11 -45.60 19.20
CA PHE A 258 44.53 -44.30 19.63
C PHE A 258 43.04 -44.43 19.97
N ALA A 259 42.45 -45.58 19.68
CA ALA A 259 41.07 -45.90 20.01
C ALA A 259 40.92 -46.20 21.52
N ASN A 260 40.89 -45.14 22.34
CA ASN A 260 40.13 -45.00 23.60
C ASN A 260 40.67 -43.93 24.58
N GLN A 261 41.58 -43.03 24.20
CA GLN A 261 41.98 -41.93 25.11
C GLN A 261 41.15 -40.64 24.97
N SER A 262 40.11 -40.61 24.13
CA SER A 262 39.25 -39.42 23.96
C SER A 262 38.01 -39.38 24.88
N LYS A 263 37.88 -40.28 25.88
CA LYS A 263 36.78 -40.17 26.86
C LYS A 263 37.20 -40.20 28.33
N SER A 264 38.45 -40.49 28.66
CA SER A 264 38.92 -40.46 30.05
C SER A 264 40.45 -40.42 30.09
N ASN A 265 41.03 -39.27 29.80
CA ASN A 265 42.19 -38.72 30.51
C ASN A 265 42.66 -37.46 29.78
N SER A 266 42.42 -36.33 30.41
CA SER A 266 43.10 -35.07 30.10
C SER A 266 44.61 -35.29 30.14
N GLN A 267 45.29 -34.90 29.06
CA GLN A 267 46.75 -34.96 28.79
C GLN A 267 47.15 -36.09 27.82
N SER A 268 47.09 -35.84 26.50
CA SER A 268 48.08 -36.29 25.45
C SER A 268 47.55 -36.26 23.98
N SER A 269 46.85 -35.21 23.51
CA SER A 269 46.63 -35.01 22.05
C SER A 269 46.03 -33.63 21.71
N ASP A 270 46.73 -32.54 22.02
CA ASP A 270 46.37 -31.21 21.49
C ASP A 270 46.59 -31.19 19.96
N GLY A 271 45.54 -30.85 19.21
CA GLY A 271 45.57 -30.58 17.76
C GLY A 271 45.57 -31.80 16.81
N ILE A 272 45.13 -32.97 17.28
CA ILE A 272 44.72 -34.08 16.38
C ILE A 272 43.25 -33.90 16.02
N ILE A 273 42.94 -33.82 14.73
CA ILE A 273 41.56 -33.61 14.23
C ILE A 273 40.84 -34.95 14.09
N GLY A 274 41.50 -35.94 13.47
CA GLY A 274 40.93 -37.27 13.32
C GLY A 274 41.47 -38.04 12.14
N TRP A 275 40.95 -39.25 11.94
CA TRP A 275 41.31 -40.09 10.80
C TRP A 275 40.54 -39.66 9.55
N ALA A 276 41.24 -39.53 8.42
CA ALA A 276 40.65 -39.02 7.20
C ALA A 276 39.46 -39.87 6.68
N ASN A 277 39.45 -41.18 6.92
CA ASN A 277 38.31 -42.03 6.53
C ASN A 277 37.06 -41.80 7.41
N GLU A 278 37.20 -41.18 8.58
CA GLU A 278 36.08 -40.80 9.45
C GLU A 278 35.58 -39.38 9.11
N LEU A 279 36.44 -38.54 8.52
CA LEU A 279 36.15 -37.16 8.10
C LEU A 279 35.58 -37.05 6.67
N VAL A 280 35.71 -38.09 5.85
CA VAL A 280 35.28 -38.12 4.45
C VAL A 280 34.06 -39.02 4.26
N GLY A 281 33.01 -38.45 3.67
CA GLY A 281 31.79 -39.15 3.31
C GLY A 281 31.93 -39.93 1.99
N VAL A 282 31.09 -40.94 1.81
CA VAL A 282 31.04 -41.78 0.61
C VAL A 282 29.71 -42.54 0.58
N SER A 283 29.21 -42.91 -0.61
CA SER A 283 28.04 -43.80 -0.68
C SER A 283 28.41 -45.24 -0.29
N ALA A 284 27.42 -46.01 0.19
CA ALA A 284 27.64 -47.35 0.74
C ALA A 284 28.46 -48.31 -0.16
N ASN A 285 28.29 -48.19 -1.48
CA ASN A 285 28.99 -49.04 -2.45
C ASN A 285 30.52 -48.80 -2.51
N TYR A 286 31.00 -47.69 -1.97
CA TYR A 286 32.40 -47.29 -2.08
C TYR A 286 33.11 -47.08 -0.73
N GLU A 287 32.52 -47.54 0.38
CA GLU A 287 33.17 -47.50 1.70
C GLU A 287 34.55 -48.16 1.69
N LYS A 288 34.69 -49.28 0.98
CA LYS A 288 35.99 -49.96 0.80
C LYS A 288 37.04 -49.06 0.15
N VAL A 289 36.64 -48.20 -0.79
CA VAL A 289 37.54 -47.26 -1.49
C VAL A 289 38.05 -46.21 -0.52
N ARG A 290 37.13 -45.58 0.24
CA ARG A 290 37.48 -44.62 1.29
C ARG A 290 38.44 -45.25 2.29
N ASP A 291 38.11 -46.41 2.82
CA ASP A 291 38.89 -47.05 3.87
C ASP A 291 40.25 -47.54 3.36
N TYR A 292 40.32 -48.04 2.12
CA TYR A 292 41.60 -48.42 1.51
C TYR A 292 42.56 -47.23 1.37
N LEU A 293 42.04 -46.07 0.99
CA LEU A 293 42.86 -44.89 0.69
C LEU A 293 43.17 -44.05 1.93
N LEU A 294 42.23 -43.96 2.88
CA LEU A 294 42.26 -42.95 3.95
C LEU A 294 42.42 -43.51 5.36
N SER A 295 42.29 -44.83 5.60
CA SER A 295 42.41 -45.40 6.98
C SER A 295 43.78 -45.21 7.63
N ASN A 296 44.81 -44.93 6.81
CA ASN A 296 46.18 -44.68 7.27
C ASN A 296 46.56 -43.19 7.22
N VAL A 297 45.59 -42.30 7.00
CA VAL A 297 45.80 -40.86 6.90
C VAL A 297 45.23 -40.19 8.16
N LEU A 298 46.09 -39.54 8.92
CA LEU A 298 45.74 -38.78 10.12
C LEU A 298 45.75 -37.28 9.77
N VAL A 299 44.68 -36.57 10.11
CA VAL A 299 44.58 -35.12 9.92
C VAL A 299 44.87 -34.42 11.25
N VAL A 300 45.73 -33.40 11.21
CA VAL A 300 46.15 -32.60 12.36
C VAL A 300 46.11 -31.11 12.04
N GLU A 301 46.21 -30.27 13.06
CA GLU A 301 46.11 -28.82 12.87
C GLU A 301 47.33 -28.21 12.17
N ASN A 302 48.54 -28.57 12.59
CA ASN A 302 49.77 -27.90 12.15
C ASN A 302 50.97 -28.86 11.97
N LEU A 303 52.02 -28.34 11.34
CA LEU A 303 53.21 -29.11 10.94
C LEU A 303 54.04 -29.59 12.14
N ASP A 304 54.07 -28.82 13.22
CA ASP A 304 54.81 -29.19 14.43
C ASP A 304 54.24 -30.47 15.05
N ILE A 305 52.92 -30.55 15.16
CA ILE A 305 52.20 -31.75 15.62
C ILE A 305 52.44 -32.90 14.65
N ALA A 306 52.31 -32.66 13.33
CA ALA A 306 52.53 -33.69 12.32
C ALA A 306 53.93 -34.31 12.42
N THR A 307 54.95 -33.46 12.64
CA THR A 307 56.35 -33.88 12.75
C THR A 307 56.62 -34.62 14.06
N ALA A 308 56.05 -34.17 15.18
CA ALA A 308 56.16 -34.85 16.47
C ALA A 308 55.58 -36.26 16.43
N LEU A 309 54.36 -36.40 15.87
CA LEU A 309 53.70 -37.69 15.67
C LEU A 309 54.45 -38.57 14.67
N GLY A 310 54.99 -37.99 13.59
CA GLY A 310 55.75 -38.71 12.58
C GLY A 310 57.01 -39.42 13.09
N LYS A 311 57.58 -38.96 14.21
CA LYS A 311 58.73 -39.60 14.89
C LYS A 311 58.34 -40.80 15.76
N GLN A 312 57.07 -40.85 16.22
CA GLN A 312 56.59 -41.85 17.17
C GLN A 312 55.76 -42.94 16.50
N LEU A 313 55.09 -42.60 15.40
CA LEU A 313 54.17 -43.49 14.71
C LEU A 313 54.88 -44.49 13.80
N PRO A 314 54.29 -45.69 13.59
CA PRO A 314 54.86 -46.68 12.70
C PRO A 314 54.87 -46.21 11.25
N SER A 315 55.83 -46.73 10.48
CA SER A 315 55.91 -46.54 9.04
C SER A 315 54.62 -46.99 8.34
N GLY A 316 54.22 -46.30 7.27
CA GLY A 316 53.05 -46.65 6.46
C GLY A 316 51.78 -45.85 6.76
N LEU A 317 51.85 -44.93 7.73
CA LEU A 317 50.87 -43.86 7.92
C LEU A 317 51.25 -42.62 7.13
N ARG A 318 50.30 -41.69 7.01
CA ARG A 318 50.48 -40.34 6.50
C ARG A 318 49.82 -39.39 7.47
N ILE A 319 50.49 -38.30 7.81
CA ILE A 319 49.96 -37.27 8.71
C ILE A 319 49.91 -35.99 7.90
N VAL A 320 48.73 -35.39 7.79
CA VAL A 320 48.52 -34.21 6.94
C VAL A 320 47.91 -33.07 7.75
N THR A 321 48.36 -31.85 7.50
CA THR A 321 47.83 -30.64 8.16
C THR A 321 46.66 -30.06 7.37
N LEU A 322 45.82 -29.23 8.02
CA LEU A 322 44.76 -28.49 7.31
C LEU A 322 45.31 -27.56 6.23
N GLU A 323 46.51 -27.02 6.44
CA GLU A 323 47.19 -26.15 5.47
C GLU A 323 47.85 -26.92 4.32
N GLY A 324 47.95 -28.25 4.43
CA GLY A 324 48.42 -29.11 3.36
C GLY A 324 49.85 -29.61 3.48
N ASP A 325 50.48 -29.51 4.64
CA ASP A 325 51.77 -30.15 4.85
C ASP A 325 51.59 -31.64 5.12
N LEU A 326 52.48 -32.47 4.58
CA LEU A 326 52.42 -33.92 4.65
C LEU A 326 53.69 -34.47 5.31
N VAL A 327 53.51 -35.25 6.37
CA VAL A 327 54.57 -35.99 7.06
C VAL A 327 54.31 -37.49 6.93
N ILE A 328 55.30 -38.23 6.46
CA ILE A 328 55.29 -39.68 6.40
C ILE A 328 56.28 -40.22 7.44
N PRO A 329 55.82 -41.01 8.43
CA PRO A 329 56.71 -41.64 9.40
C PRO A 329 57.78 -42.47 8.69
N GLY A 330 59.05 -42.22 9.03
CA GLY A 330 60.21 -42.66 8.24
C GLY A 330 61.01 -41.51 7.62
N GLY A 331 60.55 -40.25 7.77
CA GLY A 331 61.37 -39.06 7.58
C GLY A 331 61.09 -38.24 6.32
N ALA A 332 60.05 -38.57 5.54
CA ALA A 332 59.64 -37.74 4.41
C ALA A 332 58.66 -36.65 4.87
N ILE A 333 59.02 -35.39 4.61
CA ILE A 333 58.20 -34.21 4.90
C ILE A 333 58.04 -33.43 3.61
N SER A 334 56.81 -33.08 3.27
CA SER A 334 56.46 -32.27 2.10
C SER A 334 55.62 -31.09 2.57
N GLY A 335 55.98 -29.88 2.13
CA GLY A 335 55.29 -28.66 2.51
C GLY A 335 55.65 -27.52 1.57
N GLY A 336 54.96 -26.40 1.73
CA GLY A 336 55.16 -25.19 0.91
C GLY A 336 53.90 -24.69 0.23
N ARG A 337 53.99 -23.51 -0.39
CA ARG A 337 52.83 -22.82 -0.96
C ARG A 337 52.46 -23.40 -2.31
N GLN A 338 51.43 -24.25 -2.35
CA GLN A 338 50.82 -24.67 -3.60
C GLN A 338 49.93 -23.55 -4.16
N ALA A 339 50.02 -23.28 -5.46
CA ALA A 339 49.09 -22.36 -6.12
C ALA A 339 47.66 -22.92 -5.98
N ARG A 340 46.83 -22.19 -5.22
CA ARG A 340 45.42 -22.44 -4.83
C ARG A 340 44.84 -23.82 -5.22
N ALA A 341 44.48 -24.59 -4.19
CA ALA A 341 43.64 -25.80 -4.26
C ALA A 341 42.26 -25.63 -4.92
N GLN A 342 41.88 -24.41 -5.31
CA GLN A 342 40.65 -24.09 -6.07
C GLN A 342 40.55 -24.82 -7.42
N HIS A 343 41.65 -25.38 -7.93
CA HIS A 343 41.64 -26.18 -9.15
C HIS A 343 41.74 -27.70 -8.90
N SER A 344 41.70 -28.17 -7.65
CA SER A 344 41.65 -29.60 -7.35
C SER A 344 40.34 -30.20 -7.84
N LEU A 345 40.35 -31.48 -8.24
CA LEU A 345 39.15 -32.18 -8.72
C LEU A 345 38.05 -32.21 -7.65
N LEU A 346 38.43 -32.30 -6.37
CA LEU A 346 37.51 -32.26 -5.23
C LEU A 346 36.81 -30.89 -5.10
N ALA A 347 37.59 -29.80 -5.14
CA ALA A 347 37.06 -28.44 -4.98
C ALA A 347 36.06 -28.07 -6.08
N ARG A 348 36.34 -28.44 -7.34
CA ARG A 348 35.42 -28.17 -8.46
C ARG A 348 34.08 -28.87 -8.27
N ARG A 349 34.09 -30.12 -7.81
CA ARG A 349 32.87 -30.90 -7.61
C ARG A 349 32.01 -30.34 -6.48
N ARG A 350 32.64 -29.91 -5.38
CA ARG A 350 31.92 -29.18 -4.32
C ARG A 350 31.35 -27.86 -4.85
N GLU A 351 32.13 -27.09 -5.60
CA GLU A 351 31.67 -25.82 -6.20
C GLU A 351 30.43 -26.05 -7.07
N ILE A 352 30.40 -27.12 -7.89
CA ILE A 352 29.23 -27.51 -8.68
C ILE A 352 28.00 -27.76 -7.79
N GLU A 353 28.13 -28.56 -6.73
CA GLU A 353 27.01 -28.87 -5.83
C GLU A 353 26.54 -27.64 -5.03
N GLU A 354 27.45 -26.80 -4.56
CA GLU A 354 27.13 -25.53 -3.90
C GLU A 354 26.40 -24.57 -4.86
N LEU A 355 26.87 -24.45 -6.10
CA LEU A 355 26.23 -23.64 -7.13
C LEU A 355 24.82 -24.15 -7.46
N ARG A 356 24.64 -25.47 -7.60
CA ARG A 356 23.31 -26.09 -7.81
C ARG A 356 22.37 -25.79 -6.65
N GLY A 357 22.85 -25.88 -5.41
CA GLY A 357 22.09 -25.50 -4.22
C GLY A 357 21.66 -24.03 -4.25
N ARG A 358 22.62 -23.13 -4.51
CA ARG A 358 22.40 -21.68 -4.54
C ARG A 358 21.48 -21.24 -5.68
N ILE A 359 21.59 -21.87 -6.85
CA ILE A 359 20.70 -21.67 -7.99
C ILE A 359 19.26 -22.00 -7.60
N ARG A 360 19.02 -23.17 -6.99
CA ARG A 360 17.68 -23.56 -6.50
C ARG A 360 17.10 -22.58 -5.49
N GLU A 361 17.94 -22.10 -4.57
CA GLU A 361 17.52 -21.10 -3.58
C GLU A 361 17.08 -19.78 -4.24
N ILE A 362 17.90 -19.27 -5.18
CA ILE A 362 17.61 -18.01 -5.89
C ILE A 362 16.37 -18.16 -6.78
N GLU A 363 16.21 -19.27 -7.49
CA GLU A 363 15.01 -19.57 -8.27
C GLU A 363 13.75 -19.56 -7.39
N GLY A 364 13.81 -20.16 -6.20
CA GLY A 364 12.71 -20.13 -5.24
C GLY A 364 12.44 -18.74 -4.63
N ARG A 365 13.45 -17.86 -4.54
CA ARG A 365 13.27 -16.46 -4.13
C ARG A 365 12.63 -15.63 -5.24
N ILE A 366 13.06 -15.81 -6.49
CA ILE A 366 12.47 -15.16 -7.66
C ILE A 366 11.00 -15.52 -7.78
N GLN A 367 10.65 -16.82 -7.70
CA GLN A 367 9.24 -17.26 -7.76
C GLN A 367 8.37 -16.65 -6.67
N ARG A 368 8.89 -16.45 -5.45
CA ARG A 368 8.14 -15.80 -4.36
C ARG A 368 7.92 -14.32 -4.65
N ALA A 369 8.97 -13.60 -5.04
CA ALA A 369 8.88 -12.19 -5.38
C ALA A 369 7.96 -11.95 -6.60
N GLU A 370 7.94 -12.85 -7.57
CA GLU A 370 7.01 -12.79 -8.73
C GLU A 370 5.56 -13.10 -8.37
N ARG A 371 5.28 -13.83 -7.28
CA ARG A 371 3.91 -14.05 -6.78
C ARG A 371 3.39 -12.90 -5.92
N GLU A 372 4.31 -12.16 -5.29
CA GLU A 372 3.99 -10.95 -4.52
C GLU A 372 3.72 -9.74 -5.44
N LEU A 373 4.13 -9.83 -6.70
CA LEU A 373 3.96 -8.82 -7.75
C LEU A 373 2.73 -9.14 -8.59
#